data_AF-A0A3N5GLR6-F1
#
_entry.id   AF-A0A3N5GLR6-F1
#
_cell.length_a   1.000
_cell.length_b   1.000
_cell.length_c   1.000
_cell.angle_alpha   90.00
_cell.angle_beta   90.00
_cell.angle_gamma   90.00
#
_symmetry.space_group_name_H-M   'P 1'
#
loop_
_entity.id
_entity.type
_entity.pdbx_description
1 polymer ?
#
loop_
_entity_poly.entity_id
_entity_poly.type
_entity_poly.pdbx_seq_one_letter_code
_entity_poly.pdbx_strand_id
1 'polypeptide(L)' 'MTDKAWRADVALLDEMHRSLMGAVEKLSARELHQTPRGSKVSNVKLLSGVAAHDLYHAGQIQLLKRLSPRHSA' A
#
# COMPACT_ATOMS: atom_id res chain seq x y z
N MET A 1 15.79 -15.72 -1.74
CA MET A 1 15.48 -14.86 -0.57
C MET A 1 15.72 -15.65 0.69
N THR A 2 16.31 -15.04 1.72
CA THR A 2 16.37 -15.63 3.07
C THR A 2 15.12 -15.25 3.86
N ASP A 3 14.75 -16.04 4.86
CA ASP A 3 13.62 -15.71 5.77
C ASP A 3 13.83 -14.34 6.45
N LYS A 4 15.08 -14.00 6.79
CA LYS A 4 15.44 -12.69 7.35
C LYS A 4 15.15 -11.53 6.38
N ALA A 5 15.55 -11.65 5.11
CA ALA A 5 15.29 -10.61 4.12
C ALA A 5 13.79 -10.43 3.89
N TRP A 6 13.04 -11.53 3.80
CA TRP A 6 11.58 -11.50 3.68
C TRP A 6 10.91 -10.79 4.86
N ARG A 7 11.29 -11.12 6.10
CA ARG A 7 10.75 -10.43 7.28
C ARG A 7 11.07 -8.95 7.31
N ALA A 8 12.27 -8.56 6.85
CA ALA A 8 12.66 -7.16 6.74
C ALA A 8 11.76 -6.41 5.74
N ASP A 9 11.49 -7.01 4.58
CA ASP A 9 10.60 -6.40 3.57
C ASP A 9 9.16 -6.26 4.09
N VAL A 10 8.65 -7.26 4.82
CA VAL A 10 7.32 -7.17 5.45
C VAL A 10 7.28 -6.08 6.52
N ALA A 11 8.32 -5.95 7.34
CA ALA A 11 8.41 -4.91 8.35
C ALA A 11 8.47 -3.51 7.72
N LEU A 12 9.24 -3.35 6.63
CA LEU A 12 9.32 -2.11 5.87
C LEU A 12 7.95 -1.72 5.29
N LEU A 13 7.20 -2.69 4.76
CA LEU A 13 5.86 -2.43 4.24
C LEU A 13 4.90 -1.91 5.32
N ASP A 14 4.93 -2.50 6.51
CA ASP A 14 4.12 -2.04 7.65
C ASP A 14 4.52 -0.63 8.11
N GLU A 15 5.83 -0.33 8.15
CA GLU A 15 6.35 1.01 8.47
C GLU A 15 5.87 2.05 7.45
N MET A 16 5.95 1.75 6.15
CA MET A 16 5.49 2.65 5.09
C MET A 16 3.99 2.91 5.18
N HIS A 17 3.19 1.87 5.46
CA HIS A 17 1.76 2.03 5.68
C HIS A 17 1.46 2.96 6.85
N ARG A 18 2.10 2.76 8.01
CA ARG A 18 1.92 3.62 9.20
C ARG A 18 2.35 5.06 8.94
N SER A 19 3.47 5.25 8.24
CA SER A 19 3.96 6.58 7.84
C SER A 19 2.97 7.31 6.93
N LEU A 20 2.42 6.60 5.93
CA LEU A 20 1.38 7.13 5.07
C LEU A 20 0.13 7.51 5.87
N MET A 21 -0.36 6.63 6.75
CA MET A 21 -1.52 6.91 7.59
C MET A 21 -1.31 8.14 8.47
N GLY A 22 -0.15 8.27 9.11
CA GLY A 22 0.20 9.46 9.90
C GLY A 22 0.31 10.76 9.08
N ALA A 23 0.57 10.68 7.76
CA ALA A 23 0.49 11.82 6.87
C ALA A 23 -0.95 12.13 6.45
N VAL A 24 -1.76 11.11 6.16
CA VAL A 24 -3.18 11.24 5.78
C VAL A 24 -4.00 11.85 6.92
N GLU A 25 -3.76 11.44 8.17
CA GLU A 25 -4.44 11.98 9.35
C GLU A 25 -4.24 13.49 9.54
N LYS A 26 -3.17 14.05 8.98
CA LYS A 26 -2.85 15.48 9.06
C LYS A 26 -3.48 16.31 7.95
N LEU A 27 -4.09 15.67 6.94
CA LEU A 27 -4.73 16.36 5.83
C LEU A 27 -6.12 16.85 6.24
N SER A 28 -6.38 18.14 6.05
CA SER A 28 -7.72 18.69 6.11
C SER A 28 -8.55 18.27 4.89
N ALA A 29 -9.89 18.32 5.04
CA ALA A 29 -10.81 18.06 3.92
C ALA A 29 -10.53 18.97 2.71
N ARG A 30 -10.12 20.22 2.94
CA ARG A 30 -9.74 21.14 1.87
C ARG A 30 -8.49 20.67 1.13
N GLU A 31 -7.48 20.20 1.86
CA GLU A 31 -6.22 19.73 1.28
C GLU A 31 -6.38 18.43 0.50
N LEU A 32 -7.34 17.57 0.86
CA LEU A 32 -7.65 16.36 0.08
C LEU A 32 -7.99 16.68 -1.39
N HIS A 33 -8.71 17.77 -1.63
CA HIS A 33 -9.11 18.15 -2.99
C HIS A 33 -8.09 19.02 -3.72
N GLN A 34 -7.00 19.43 -3.06
CA GLN A 34 -5.94 20.21 -3.68
C GLN A 34 -5.04 19.35 -4.57
N THR A 35 -4.57 19.95 -5.66
CA THR A 35 -3.46 19.43 -6.46
C THR A 35 -2.19 20.17 -6.04
N PRO A 36 -1.25 19.52 -5.32
CA PRO A 36 -0.01 20.15 -4.91
C PRO A 36 0.81 20.64 -6.10
N ARG A 37 1.62 21.68 -5.89
CA ARG A 37 2.52 22.20 -6.94
C ARG A 37 3.43 21.08 -7.44
N GLY A 38 3.47 20.88 -8.76
CA GLY A 38 4.25 19.81 -9.40
C GLY A 38 3.54 18.47 -9.52
N SER A 39 2.37 18.31 -8.89
CA SER A 39 1.51 17.13 -9.11
C SER A 39 0.57 17.36 -10.30
N LYS A 40 0.24 16.27 -11.00
CA LYS A 40 -0.82 16.24 -12.03
C LYS A 40 -2.18 15.81 -11.47
N VAL A 41 -2.23 15.38 -10.20
CA VAL A 41 -3.43 14.82 -9.56
C VAL A 41 -3.62 15.39 -8.16
N SER A 42 -4.88 15.46 -7.72
CA SER A 42 -5.20 15.87 -6.36
C SER A 42 -4.75 14.83 -5.33
N ASN A 43 -4.60 15.25 -4.07
CA ASN A 43 -4.25 14.35 -2.97
C ASN A 43 -5.23 13.18 -2.86
N VAL A 44 -6.54 13.43 -2.95
CA VAL A 44 -7.56 12.36 -2.91
C VAL A 44 -7.41 11.36 -4.06
N LYS A 45 -7.05 11.83 -5.27
CA LYS A 45 -6.84 10.96 -6.42
C LYS A 45 -5.57 10.13 -6.26
N LEU A 46 -4.50 10.73 -5.72
CA LEU A 46 -3.27 10.01 -5.40
C LEU A 46 -3.52 8.93 -4.35
N LEU A 47 -4.15 9.27 -3.23
CA LEU A 47 -4.46 8.33 -2.13
C LEU A 47 -5.38 7.20 -2.59
N SER A 48 -6.40 7.51 -3.40
CA SER A 48 -7.27 6.48 -3.99
C SER A 48 -6.48 5.54 -4.89
N GLY A 49 -5.50 6.06 -5.64
CA GLY A 49 -4.60 5.26 -6.48
C GLY A 49 -3.73 4.31 -5.65
N VAL A 50 -3.17 4.78 -4.53
CA VAL A 50 -2.41 3.93 -3.59
C VAL A 50 -3.29 2.81 -3.05
N ALA A 51 -4.48 3.13 -2.55
CA ALA A 51 -5.41 2.12 -2.03
C ALA A 51 -5.83 1.09 -3.09
N ALA A 52 -6.11 1.54 -4.32
CA ALA A 52 -6.47 0.65 -5.42
C ALA A 52 -5.29 -0.28 -5.82
N HIS A 53 -4.07 0.26 -5.83
CA HIS A 53 -2.86 -0.50 -6.12
C HIS A 53 -2.60 -1.59 -5.07
N ASP A 54 -2.74 -1.26 -3.78
CA ASP A 54 -2.58 -2.23 -2.69
C ASP A 54 -3.63 -3.34 -2.77
N LEU A 55 -4.88 -2.99 -3.05
CA LEU A 55 -5.95 -3.97 -3.25
C LEU A 55 -5.68 -4.89 -4.44
N TYR A 56 -5.17 -4.33 -5.55
CA TYR A 56 -4.82 -5.11 -6.74
C TYR A 56 -3.75 -6.17 -6.42
N HIS A 57 -2.66 -5.77 -5.76
CA HIS A 57 -1.60 -6.71 -5.38
C HIS A 57 -2.04 -7.70 -4.31
N ALA A 58 -2.82 -7.27 -3.32
CA ALA A 58 -3.40 -8.17 -2.34
C ALA A 58 -4.24 -9.26 -3.04
N GLY A 59 -5.06 -8.88 -4.03
CA GLY A 59 -5.81 -9.82 -4.86
C GLY A 59 -4.92 -10.83 -5.57
N GLN A 60 -3.86 -10.36 -6.24
CA GLN A 60 -2.88 -11.24 -6.91
C GLN A 60 -2.23 -12.24 -5.94
N ILE A 61 -1.80 -11.77 -4.77
CA ILE A 61 -1.20 -12.63 -3.74
C ILE A 61 -2.19 -13.71 -3.28
N GLN A 62 -3.46 -13.35 -3.06
CA GLN A 62 -4.48 -14.31 -2.64
C GLN A 62 -4.77 -15.35 -3.73
N LEU A 63 -4.77 -14.95 -5.00
CA LEU A 63 -4.89 -15.89 -6.11
C LEU A 63 -3.70 -16.87 -6.13
N LEU A 64 -2.47 -16.39 -5.99
CA LEU A 64 -1.28 -17.24 -5.93
C LEU A 64 -1.32 -18.24 -4.76
N LYS A 65 -1.80 -17.80 -3.57
CA LYS A 65 -1.99 -18.68 -2.40
C LYS A 65 -3.02 -19.78 -2.65
N ARG A 66 -4.08 -19.49 -3.42
CA ARG A 66 -5.13 -20.47 -3.76
C ARG A 66 -4.67 -21.45 -4.84
N LEU A 67 -3.88 -20.98 -5.80
CA LEU A 67 -3.35 -21.80 -6.90
C LEU A 67 -2.17 -22.66 -6.46
N SER A 68 -1.42 -22.25 -5.44
CA SER A 68 -0.40 -23.10 -4.83
C SER A 68 -1.10 -24.21 -4.05
N PRO A 69 -0.92 -25.49 -4.41
CA PRO A 69 -1.32 -26.59 -3.56
C PRO A 69 -0.65 -26.35 -2.21
N ARG A 70 -1.39 -26.43 -1.10
CA ARG A 70 -0.77 -26.48 0.23
C ARG A 70 0.28 -27.60 0.14
N HIS A 71 1.57 -27.27 0.25
CA HIS A 71 2.57 -28.30 0.51
C HIS A 71 2.09 -28.98 1.79
N SER A 72 1.62 -30.21 1.64
CA SER A 72 1.35 -31.10 2.78
C SER A 72 2.63 -31.11 3.60
N ALA A 73 2.56 -30.48 4.78
CA ALA A 73 3.47 -30.78 5.87
C ALA A 73 3.09 -32.14 6.44
#